data_AF-A0A7V3H605-F1
#
_entry.id   AF-A0A7V3H605-F1
#
_cell.length_a   1.000
_cell.length_b   1.000
_cell.length_c   1.000
_cell.angle_alpha   90.00
_cell.angle_beta   90.00
_cell.angle_gamma   90.00
#
_symmetry.space_group_name_H-M   'P 1'
#
loop_
_entity.id
_entity.type
_entity.pdbx_description
1 polymer ?
#
loop_
_entity_poly.entity_id
_entity_poly.type
_entity_poly.pdbx_seq_one_letter_code
_entity_poly.pdbx_strand_id
1 'polypeptide(L)'
;MGGNLAQTILDRHLVSGRREPGEEIGISIDQTLTQDATGTMAFLQFEVLGIPRVRTRLSVSYVDHNTLQSGPENADDHLFLQSMAAKYGVHYSRPGNGICHQVHLERFAVPGGTLLGSDSHTPTAGGMGMLAIGAGGLDVAVAMAGEPFYLVMPRVVLVRLTGKRPPWVSAKDVILELLRRLTVKGGVGTIFEYGGPGVRDLSVPERASITNMGAELGATSSIFPSDGRTRAYLTMQGRAKAFRPLQADPEARYDEEVEINLATLEPLIACPHSPDHVVPVRKVAGTRVHQVAIGSCTNSSYRDLLTVARILRGKRVHPGVSLVVSAGSRQVLEMVARSGVLADLVAAGARILESACGPCIGMGQAPPSAGVSVWTFNRNFGGRSGTPDAQVYLASPEVAAATALTGVITDPRTLGRPPQIRMPMAFHVDDSMILPPAADGSPVKILRGPNIKPLPLRGPAAASLRGVLLLKMGDNITTDHILPGGARILPLRSNIPAIAEYAFSRIDPDFPRRARGERGGGFVLEGLNYGQGSSREHAALAPMYLGVQAVLARSF
;
A
#
# COMPACT_ATOMS: atom_id res chain seq x y z
N MET A 1 -26.39 -21.00 5.77
CA MET A 1 -25.66 -20.70 7.01
C MET A 1 -25.24 -19.25 6.95
N GLY A 2 -25.33 -18.51 8.06
CA GLY A 2 -24.87 -17.12 8.10
C GLY A 2 -23.35 -17.04 7.92
N GLY A 3 -22.89 -16.08 7.13
CA GLY A 3 -21.49 -15.89 6.80
C GLY A 3 -20.88 -14.72 7.57
N ASN A 4 -19.56 -14.76 7.78
CA ASN A 4 -18.84 -13.53 8.12
C ASN A 4 -18.86 -12.56 6.91
N LEU A 5 -18.41 -11.32 7.12
CA LEU A 5 -18.48 -10.28 6.09
C LEU A 5 -17.67 -10.66 4.85
N ALA A 6 -16.44 -11.16 5.04
CA ALA A 6 -15.58 -11.58 3.95
C ALA A 6 -16.24 -12.67 3.09
N GLN A 7 -16.78 -13.72 3.72
CA GLN A 7 -17.50 -14.80 3.04
C GLN A 7 -18.74 -14.30 2.32
N THR A 8 -19.51 -13.39 2.92
CA THR A 8 -20.70 -12.80 2.31
C THR A 8 -20.36 -12.04 1.02
N ILE A 9 -19.22 -11.33 0.99
CA ILE A 9 -18.76 -10.64 -0.22
C ILE A 9 -18.26 -11.67 -1.24
N LEU A 10 -17.43 -12.63 -0.83
CA LEU A 10 -16.93 -13.69 -1.71
C LEU A 10 -18.06 -14.49 -2.36
N ASP A 11 -19.11 -14.84 -1.62
CA ASP A 11 -20.31 -15.52 -2.12
C ASP A 11 -20.96 -14.82 -3.30
N ARG A 12 -21.04 -13.47 -3.23
CA ARG A 12 -21.68 -12.66 -4.28
C ARG A 12 -20.82 -12.53 -5.53
N HIS A 13 -19.53 -12.83 -5.44
CA HIS A 13 -18.56 -12.66 -6.51
C HIS A 13 -17.93 -13.99 -6.95
N LEU A 14 -18.35 -15.13 -6.40
CA LEU A 14 -17.79 -16.44 -6.74
C LEU A 14 -18.18 -16.81 -8.17
N VAL A 15 -17.17 -17.09 -9.00
CA VAL A 15 -17.33 -17.57 -10.39
C VAL A 15 -17.08 -19.07 -10.47
N SER A 16 -16.07 -19.58 -9.74
CA SER A 16 -15.70 -20.99 -9.73
C SER A 16 -15.06 -21.43 -8.41
N GLY A 17 -15.04 -22.74 -8.14
CA GLY A 17 -14.48 -23.33 -6.92
C GLY A 17 -15.48 -23.43 -5.76
N ARG A 18 -15.01 -23.88 -4.60
CA ARG A 18 -15.80 -23.93 -3.35
C ARG A 18 -15.11 -23.10 -2.29
N ARG A 19 -15.90 -22.50 -1.40
CA ARG A 19 -15.38 -21.68 -0.28
C ARG A 19 -14.87 -22.52 0.89
N GLU A 20 -14.10 -23.54 0.57
CA GLU A 20 -13.40 -24.37 1.55
C GLU A 20 -11.97 -23.86 1.66
N PRO A 21 -11.50 -23.40 2.84
CA PRO A 21 -10.15 -22.89 2.98
C PRO A 21 -9.10 -23.85 2.44
N GLY A 22 -8.18 -23.34 1.61
CA GLY A 22 -7.16 -24.14 0.94
C GLY A 22 -7.52 -24.62 -0.47
N GLU A 23 -8.80 -24.54 -0.89
CA GLU A 23 -9.19 -24.79 -2.29
C GLU A 23 -9.02 -23.53 -3.15
N GLU A 24 -8.74 -23.70 -4.44
CA GLU A 24 -8.71 -22.59 -5.39
C GLU A 24 -10.14 -22.12 -5.72
N ILE A 25 -10.35 -20.81 -5.66
CA ILE A 25 -11.57 -20.14 -6.07
C ILE A 25 -11.28 -19.09 -7.14
N GLY A 26 -12.22 -18.88 -8.05
CA GLY A 26 -12.21 -17.77 -8.99
C GLY A 26 -13.29 -16.77 -8.59
N ILE A 27 -12.93 -15.49 -8.46
CA ILE A 27 -13.87 -14.42 -8.13
C ILE A 27 -13.92 -13.32 -9.20
N SER A 28 -15.09 -12.73 -9.38
CA SER A 28 -15.25 -11.54 -10.22
C SER A 28 -14.76 -10.28 -9.49
N ILE A 29 -14.17 -9.36 -10.27
CA ILE A 29 -13.60 -8.12 -9.76
C ILE A 29 -14.43 -6.93 -10.26
N ASP A 30 -15.06 -6.20 -9.33
CA ASP A 30 -15.84 -4.99 -9.66
C ASP A 30 -14.94 -3.85 -10.10
N GLN A 31 -13.85 -3.63 -9.35
CA GLN A 31 -12.97 -2.48 -9.54
C GLN A 31 -11.52 -2.90 -9.65
N THR A 32 -10.76 -2.17 -10.48
CA THR A 32 -9.31 -2.29 -10.52
C THR A 32 -8.61 -0.96 -10.27
N LEU A 33 -7.42 -1.07 -9.68
CA LEU A 33 -6.54 0.06 -9.41
C LEU A 33 -5.14 -0.24 -9.93
N THR A 34 -4.53 0.71 -10.62
CA THR A 34 -3.10 0.69 -10.94
C THR A 34 -2.43 1.97 -10.47
N GLN A 35 -1.18 1.89 -10.07
CA GLN A 35 -0.32 3.04 -9.80
C GLN A 35 0.81 3.10 -10.82
N ASP A 36 1.42 4.24 -11.06
CA ASP A 36 2.32 4.49 -12.19
C ASP A 36 3.55 3.57 -12.28
N ALA A 37 4.13 3.15 -11.16
CA ALA A 37 5.28 2.26 -11.13
C ALA A 37 4.95 0.79 -11.50
N THR A 38 3.71 0.33 -11.37
CA THR A 38 3.28 -1.03 -11.79
C THR A 38 2.30 -1.01 -12.96
N GLY A 39 1.56 0.08 -13.11
CA GLY A 39 0.54 0.30 -14.11
C GLY A 39 1.11 0.32 -15.52
N THR A 40 2.32 0.84 -15.71
CA THR A 40 2.96 0.84 -17.04
C THR A 40 3.09 -0.59 -17.57
N MET A 41 3.54 -1.53 -16.74
CA MET A 41 3.64 -2.94 -17.10
C MET A 41 2.27 -3.61 -17.22
N ALA A 42 1.35 -3.36 -16.28
CA ALA A 42 -0.02 -3.88 -16.35
C ALA A 42 -0.73 -3.49 -17.66
N PHE A 43 -0.54 -2.24 -18.12
CA PHE A 43 -1.11 -1.77 -19.38
C PHE A 43 -0.44 -2.39 -20.62
N LEU A 44 0.87 -2.62 -20.59
CA LEU A 44 1.56 -3.36 -21.65
C LEU A 44 1.04 -4.81 -21.76
N GLN A 45 0.79 -5.45 -20.62
CA GLN A 45 0.18 -6.79 -20.57
C GLN A 45 -1.26 -6.76 -21.06
N PHE A 46 -2.07 -5.80 -20.61
CA PHE A 46 -3.46 -5.64 -21.05
C PHE A 46 -3.57 -5.42 -22.55
N GLU A 47 -2.67 -4.62 -23.14
CA GLU A 47 -2.62 -4.40 -24.59
C GLU A 47 -2.39 -5.71 -25.36
N VAL A 48 -1.50 -6.57 -24.87
CA VAL A 48 -1.21 -7.89 -25.47
C VAL A 48 -2.40 -8.85 -25.40
N LEU A 49 -3.29 -8.71 -24.42
CA LEU A 49 -4.53 -9.50 -24.36
C LEU A 49 -5.49 -9.20 -25.52
N GLY A 50 -5.27 -8.11 -26.28
CA GLY A 50 -6.07 -7.77 -27.46
C GLY A 50 -7.50 -7.32 -27.14
N ILE A 51 -7.77 -6.99 -25.88
CA ILE A 51 -9.10 -6.55 -25.43
C ILE A 51 -9.27 -5.05 -25.76
N PRO A 52 -10.35 -4.65 -26.45
CA PRO A 52 -10.50 -3.28 -26.94
C PRO A 52 -10.78 -2.25 -25.83
N ARG A 53 -11.35 -2.69 -24.70
CA ARG A 53 -11.74 -1.85 -23.56
C ARG A 53 -11.85 -2.69 -22.30
N VAL A 54 -11.55 -2.12 -21.14
CA VAL A 54 -11.73 -2.81 -19.85
C VAL A 54 -13.19 -3.25 -19.65
N ARG A 55 -13.38 -4.40 -18.98
CA ARG A 55 -14.68 -4.99 -18.69
C ARG A 55 -15.10 -4.88 -17.22
N THR A 56 -14.20 -4.48 -16.31
CA THR A 56 -14.60 -4.18 -14.93
C THR A 56 -15.52 -2.96 -14.86
N ARG A 57 -16.30 -2.86 -13.79
CA ARG A 57 -17.24 -1.75 -13.58
C ARG A 57 -16.50 -0.41 -13.42
N LEU A 58 -15.31 -0.43 -12.83
CA LEU A 58 -14.46 0.76 -12.69
C LEU A 58 -12.98 0.37 -12.66
N SER A 59 -12.21 0.86 -13.61
CA SER A 59 -10.74 0.84 -13.52
C SER A 59 -10.23 2.27 -13.32
N VAL A 60 -9.22 2.43 -12.46
CA VAL A 60 -8.53 3.72 -12.26
C VAL A 60 -7.01 3.53 -12.27
N SER A 61 -6.31 4.40 -12.99
CA SER A 61 -4.85 4.50 -13.00
C SER A 61 -4.42 5.78 -12.29
N TYR A 62 -3.50 5.67 -11.33
CA TYR A 62 -3.03 6.77 -10.49
C TYR A 62 -1.55 7.05 -10.76
N VAL A 63 -1.17 8.32 -10.69
CA VAL A 63 0.24 8.72 -10.69
C VAL A 63 0.61 9.30 -9.33
N ASP A 64 1.35 8.53 -8.55
CA ASP A 64 1.71 8.82 -7.16
C ASP A 64 3.08 8.28 -6.72
N HIS A 65 3.75 7.45 -7.52
CA HIS A 65 5.05 6.85 -7.17
C HIS A 65 6.24 7.61 -7.77
N ASN A 66 6.20 7.95 -9.06
CA ASN A 66 7.30 8.53 -9.83
C ASN A 66 7.12 10.03 -10.11
N THR A 67 6.71 10.80 -9.10
CA THR A 67 6.50 12.25 -9.25
C THR A 67 7.79 13.07 -9.13
N LEU A 68 8.87 12.50 -8.59
CA LEU A 68 10.19 13.12 -8.60
C LEU A 68 10.83 12.97 -9.99
N GLN A 69 10.67 13.97 -10.84
CA GLN A 69 11.19 13.97 -12.21
C GLN A 69 12.66 14.42 -12.24
N SER A 70 13.57 13.49 -12.51
CA SER A 70 15.00 13.77 -12.75
C SER A 70 15.42 13.59 -14.21
N GLY A 71 14.52 13.06 -15.04
CA GLY A 71 14.70 12.75 -16.46
C GLY A 71 13.33 12.60 -17.15
N PRO A 72 13.30 12.36 -18.47
CA PRO A 72 12.06 12.30 -19.25
C PRO A 72 11.22 11.04 -18.98
N GLU A 73 11.82 9.97 -18.46
CA GLU A 73 11.21 8.63 -18.35
C GLU A 73 9.88 8.66 -17.60
N ASN A 74 9.83 9.35 -16.46
CA ASN A 74 8.61 9.45 -15.66
C ASN A 74 7.52 10.26 -16.39
N ALA A 75 7.90 11.37 -17.04
CA ALA A 75 6.93 12.17 -17.80
C ALA A 75 6.36 11.38 -18.99
N ASP A 76 7.20 10.61 -19.68
CA ASP A 76 6.80 9.72 -20.76
C ASP A 76 5.88 8.60 -20.27
N ASP A 77 6.21 7.97 -19.14
CA ASP A 77 5.36 6.95 -18.50
C ASP A 77 3.98 7.55 -18.14
N HIS A 78 3.92 8.77 -17.61
CA HIS A 78 2.66 9.44 -17.28
C HIS A 78 1.81 9.71 -18.54
N LEU A 79 2.43 10.15 -19.64
CA LEU A 79 1.73 10.34 -20.92
C LEU A 79 1.24 9.01 -21.51
N PHE A 80 2.05 7.95 -21.39
CA PHE A 80 1.65 6.60 -21.76
C PHE A 80 0.41 6.17 -20.96
N LEU A 81 0.47 6.21 -19.62
CA LEU A 81 -0.64 5.85 -18.75
C LEU A 81 -1.91 6.65 -19.06
N GLN A 82 -1.79 7.96 -19.26
CA GLN A 82 -2.92 8.82 -19.61
C GLN A 82 -3.56 8.40 -20.95
N SER A 83 -2.74 8.16 -21.97
CA SER A 83 -3.23 7.76 -23.30
C SER A 83 -3.81 6.33 -23.31
N MET A 84 -3.21 5.40 -22.56
CA MET A 84 -3.75 4.05 -22.34
C MET A 84 -5.09 4.11 -21.63
N ALA A 85 -5.19 4.91 -20.56
CA ALA A 85 -6.42 5.04 -19.80
C ALA A 85 -7.54 5.63 -20.65
N ALA A 86 -7.25 6.70 -21.39
CA ALA A 86 -8.19 7.30 -22.34
C ALA A 86 -8.68 6.30 -23.40
N LYS A 87 -7.78 5.51 -23.99
CA LYS A 87 -8.11 4.50 -25.01
C LYS A 87 -8.93 3.34 -24.45
N TYR A 88 -8.50 2.75 -23.34
CA TYR A 88 -9.03 1.47 -22.87
C TYR A 88 -10.16 1.59 -21.86
N GLY A 89 -10.66 2.80 -21.56
CA GLY A 89 -11.83 2.97 -20.70
C GLY A 89 -11.52 3.06 -19.21
N VAL A 90 -10.32 3.55 -18.85
CA VAL A 90 -9.86 3.68 -17.46
C VAL A 90 -9.86 5.15 -17.05
N HIS A 91 -10.25 5.45 -15.81
CA HIS A 91 -10.08 6.80 -15.27
C HIS A 91 -8.61 7.07 -14.95
N TYR A 92 -8.12 8.27 -15.22
CA TYR A 92 -6.73 8.64 -14.97
C TYR A 92 -6.61 9.74 -13.92
N SER A 93 -6.07 9.40 -12.75
CA SER A 93 -5.74 10.35 -11.69
C SER A 93 -4.34 10.91 -11.92
N ARG A 94 -4.29 12.19 -12.27
CA ARG A 94 -3.07 12.92 -12.66
C ARG A 94 -2.03 13.01 -11.53
N PRO A 95 -0.74 13.23 -11.87
CA PRO A 95 0.29 13.52 -10.88
C PRO A 95 -0.13 14.66 -9.95
N GLY A 96 0.17 14.53 -8.66
CA GLY A 96 -0.16 15.51 -7.62
C GLY A 96 -1.62 15.47 -7.13
N ASN A 97 -2.47 14.58 -7.66
CA ASN A 97 -3.84 14.42 -7.15
C ASN A 97 -3.90 13.65 -5.82
N GLY A 98 -2.98 12.71 -5.60
CA GLY A 98 -2.95 11.91 -4.39
C GLY A 98 -2.53 10.48 -4.58
N ILE A 99 -2.22 9.84 -3.46
CA ILE A 99 -1.85 8.44 -3.36
C ILE A 99 -3.07 7.58 -3.69
N CYS A 100 -2.87 6.57 -4.51
CA CYS A 100 -3.89 5.74 -5.11
C CYS A 100 -4.91 5.22 -4.09
N HIS A 101 -4.45 4.70 -2.95
CA HIS A 101 -5.30 4.21 -1.86
C HIS A 101 -6.17 5.29 -1.22
N GLN A 102 -5.61 6.47 -0.98
CA GLN A 102 -6.33 7.59 -0.36
C GLN A 102 -7.40 8.11 -1.32
N VAL A 103 -7.02 8.40 -2.57
CA VAL A 103 -7.96 8.90 -3.58
C VAL A 103 -9.04 7.86 -3.86
N HIS A 104 -8.69 6.57 -3.90
CA HIS A 104 -9.66 5.49 -4.09
C HIS A 104 -10.63 5.39 -2.91
N LEU A 105 -10.16 5.44 -1.66
CA LEU A 105 -11.02 5.47 -0.47
C LEU A 105 -11.98 6.67 -0.48
N GLU A 106 -11.50 7.85 -0.87
CA GLU A 106 -12.28 9.09 -0.92
C GLU A 106 -13.35 9.04 -2.03
N ARG A 107 -13.00 8.55 -3.22
CA ARG A 107 -13.80 8.77 -4.43
C ARG A 107 -14.48 7.51 -5.01
N PHE A 108 -13.95 6.32 -4.78
CA PHE A 108 -14.37 5.11 -5.51
C PHE A 108 -14.72 3.89 -4.65
N ALA A 109 -14.13 3.76 -3.46
CA ALA A 109 -14.41 2.63 -2.57
C ALA A 109 -15.91 2.54 -2.26
N VAL A 110 -16.47 1.33 -2.32
CA VAL A 110 -17.88 1.06 -2.07
C VAL A 110 -18.02 -0.17 -1.16
N PRO A 111 -18.83 -0.10 -0.09
CA PRO A 111 -19.07 -1.26 0.74
C PRO A 111 -19.63 -2.44 -0.06
N GLY A 112 -19.01 -3.61 0.12
CA GLY A 112 -19.49 -4.89 -0.40
C GLY A 112 -19.06 -5.22 -1.82
N GLY A 113 -18.28 -4.36 -2.47
CA GLY A 113 -17.65 -4.67 -3.77
C GLY A 113 -16.27 -5.30 -3.63
N THR A 114 -15.72 -5.77 -4.75
CA THR A 114 -14.34 -6.30 -4.85
C THR A 114 -13.41 -5.32 -5.55
N LEU A 115 -12.19 -5.16 -5.02
CA LEU A 115 -11.12 -4.33 -5.61
C LEU A 115 -9.85 -5.15 -5.77
N LEU A 116 -9.29 -5.18 -6.98
CA LEU A 116 -7.97 -5.73 -7.24
C LEU A 116 -7.01 -4.61 -7.65
N GLY A 117 -5.93 -4.43 -6.92
CA GLY A 117 -4.98 -3.34 -7.16
C GLY A 117 -3.57 -3.83 -7.40
N SER A 118 -2.83 -3.21 -8.33
CA SER A 118 -1.42 -3.53 -8.60
C SER A 118 -0.47 -2.94 -7.55
N ASP A 119 -0.89 -3.01 -6.28
CA ASP A 119 -0.22 -2.47 -5.10
C ASP A 119 -0.63 -3.25 -3.84
N SER A 120 0.33 -3.54 -2.97
CA SER A 120 0.11 -4.36 -1.76
C SER A 120 -0.82 -3.70 -0.74
N HIS A 121 -0.93 -2.37 -0.71
CA HIS A 121 -1.71 -1.63 0.28
C HIS A 121 -3.15 -1.36 -0.17
N THR A 122 -3.58 -1.98 -1.27
CA THR A 122 -4.98 -2.00 -1.75
C THR A 122 -6.02 -2.36 -0.66
N PRO A 123 -5.72 -3.22 0.34
CA PRO A 123 -6.59 -3.47 1.50
C PRO A 123 -7.04 -2.22 2.29
N THR A 124 -6.45 -1.04 2.05
CA THR A 124 -6.92 0.25 2.60
C THR A 124 -8.44 0.45 2.41
N ALA A 125 -9.01 0.05 1.27
CA ALA A 125 -10.46 0.19 1.02
C ALA A 125 -11.33 -0.71 1.94
N GLY A 126 -10.74 -1.72 2.58
CA GLY A 126 -11.38 -2.54 3.60
C GLY A 126 -11.85 -1.77 4.82
N GLY A 127 -11.28 -0.59 5.11
CA GLY A 127 -11.79 0.31 6.15
C GLY A 127 -13.21 0.83 5.88
N MET A 128 -13.70 0.71 4.65
CA MET A 128 -15.06 1.05 4.22
C MET A 128 -15.95 -0.20 4.01
N GLY A 129 -15.44 -1.41 4.27
CA GLY A 129 -16.17 -2.66 4.04
C GLY A 129 -16.16 -3.13 2.58
N MET A 130 -15.12 -2.77 1.82
CA MET A 130 -14.84 -3.31 0.49
C MET A 130 -13.82 -4.45 0.59
N LEU A 131 -14.01 -5.56 -0.12
CA LEU A 131 -13.00 -6.63 -0.16
C LEU A 131 -11.92 -6.25 -1.17
N ALA A 132 -10.82 -5.72 -0.67
CA ALA A 132 -9.75 -5.16 -1.49
C ALA A 132 -8.45 -5.97 -1.33
N ILE A 133 -7.85 -6.37 -2.46
CA ILE A 133 -6.72 -7.30 -2.54
C ILE A 133 -5.61 -6.68 -3.40
N GLY A 134 -4.37 -6.75 -2.92
CA GLY A 134 -3.20 -6.40 -3.71
C GLY A 134 -2.73 -7.59 -4.55
N ALA A 135 -2.43 -7.36 -5.83
CA ALA A 135 -1.95 -8.38 -6.77
C ALA A 135 -0.87 -7.83 -7.71
N GLY A 136 -0.31 -8.71 -8.55
CA GLY A 136 0.61 -8.32 -9.62
C GLY A 136 -0.11 -7.57 -10.75
N GLY A 137 0.64 -6.86 -11.59
CA GLY A 137 0.07 -6.15 -12.74
C GLY A 137 -0.63 -7.08 -13.72
N LEU A 138 -0.11 -8.30 -13.92
CA LEU A 138 -0.74 -9.30 -14.78
C LEU A 138 -2.15 -9.71 -14.31
N ASP A 139 -2.32 -10.04 -13.02
CA ASP A 139 -3.64 -10.40 -12.48
C ASP A 139 -4.64 -9.24 -12.63
N VAL A 140 -4.16 -8.00 -12.43
CA VAL A 140 -4.97 -6.80 -12.63
C VAL A 140 -5.33 -6.61 -14.09
N ALA A 141 -4.42 -6.85 -15.03
CA ALA A 141 -4.69 -6.79 -16.46
C ALA A 141 -5.71 -7.86 -16.90
N VAL A 142 -5.59 -9.08 -16.37
CA VAL A 142 -6.54 -10.18 -16.60
C VAL A 142 -7.92 -9.85 -16.02
N ALA A 143 -7.98 -9.30 -14.81
CA ALA A 143 -9.24 -8.82 -14.23
C ALA A 143 -9.84 -7.65 -15.03
N MET A 144 -9.00 -6.72 -15.51
CA MET A 144 -9.43 -5.65 -16.44
C MET A 144 -10.04 -6.21 -17.72
N ALA A 145 -9.60 -7.38 -18.19
CA ALA A 145 -10.16 -8.09 -19.35
C ALA A 145 -11.50 -8.79 -19.05
N GLY A 146 -11.93 -8.79 -17.79
CA GLY A 146 -13.18 -9.42 -17.33
C GLY A 146 -13.03 -10.90 -16.95
N GLU A 147 -11.80 -11.40 -16.90
CA GLU A 147 -11.53 -12.77 -16.45
C GLU A 147 -11.53 -12.85 -14.91
N PRO A 148 -11.88 -14.01 -14.33
CA PRO A 148 -11.85 -14.18 -12.87
C PRO A 148 -10.44 -14.02 -12.29
N PHE A 149 -10.37 -13.46 -11.09
CA PHE A 149 -9.16 -13.50 -10.27
C PHE A 149 -9.15 -14.80 -9.45
N TYR A 150 -8.08 -15.58 -9.60
CA TYR A 150 -7.92 -16.85 -8.91
C TYR A 150 -7.08 -16.68 -7.65
N LEU A 151 -7.57 -17.26 -6.56
CA LEU A 151 -6.88 -17.27 -5.28
C LEU A 151 -7.20 -18.56 -4.51
N VAL A 152 -6.28 -18.96 -3.65
CA VAL A 152 -6.59 -19.98 -2.65
C VAL A 152 -7.52 -19.36 -1.61
N MET A 153 -8.66 -20.02 -1.35
CA MET A 153 -9.68 -19.55 -0.42
C MET A 153 -9.05 -19.26 0.94
N PRO A 154 -9.05 -17.99 1.39
CA PRO A 154 -8.43 -17.63 2.65
C PRO A 154 -9.25 -18.09 3.86
N ARG A 155 -8.56 -18.36 4.96
CA ARG A 155 -9.20 -18.44 6.29
C ARG A 155 -9.64 -17.05 6.72
N VAL A 156 -10.72 -16.95 7.51
CA VAL A 156 -11.19 -15.68 8.07
C VAL A 156 -10.95 -15.64 9.57
N VAL A 157 -10.14 -14.68 10.00
CA VAL A 157 -9.78 -14.46 11.40
C VAL A 157 -10.52 -13.26 11.93
N LEU A 158 -11.31 -13.44 13.00
CA LEU A 158 -11.96 -12.35 13.71
C LEU A 158 -10.94 -11.62 14.59
N VAL A 159 -10.69 -10.35 14.33
CA VAL A 159 -10.02 -9.46 15.27
C VAL A 159 -11.09 -8.74 16.10
N ARG A 160 -11.37 -9.27 17.29
CA ARG A 160 -12.40 -8.75 18.19
C ARG A 160 -11.83 -7.58 19.00
N LEU A 161 -12.30 -6.37 18.71
CA LEU A 161 -11.89 -5.15 19.42
C LEU A 161 -12.85 -4.87 20.59
N THR A 162 -12.30 -4.83 21.81
CA THR A 162 -13.05 -4.55 23.04
C THR A 162 -12.51 -3.31 23.76
N GLY A 163 -13.27 -2.76 24.72
CA GLY A 163 -12.85 -1.57 25.46
C GLY A 163 -12.78 -0.29 24.60
N LYS A 164 -12.11 0.73 25.14
CA LYS A 164 -11.94 2.05 24.50
C LYS A 164 -10.49 2.50 24.57
N ARG A 165 -9.97 3.06 23.47
CA ARG A 165 -8.58 3.54 23.38
C ARG A 165 -8.31 4.62 24.45
N PRO A 166 -7.22 4.50 25.24
CA PRO A 166 -6.75 5.57 26.11
C PRO A 166 -6.34 6.84 25.33
N PRO A 167 -6.20 7.99 26.00
CA PRO A 167 -5.57 9.17 25.40
C PRO A 167 -4.23 8.84 24.74
N TRP A 168 -3.95 9.47 23.60
CA TRP A 168 -2.74 9.27 22.78
C TRP A 168 -2.57 7.92 22.09
N VAL A 169 -3.48 6.97 22.33
CA VAL A 169 -3.51 5.71 21.57
C VAL A 169 -4.35 5.91 20.31
N SER A 170 -3.72 5.67 19.17
CA SER A 170 -4.26 5.85 17.84
C SER A 170 -4.71 4.52 17.22
N ALA A 171 -5.29 4.57 16.02
CA ALA A 171 -5.57 3.36 15.25
C ALA A 171 -4.31 2.63 14.79
N LYS A 172 -3.19 3.36 14.64
CA LYS A 172 -1.88 2.78 14.32
C LYS A 172 -1.42 1.78 15.37
N ASP A 173 -1.67 2.07 16.64
CA ASP A 173 -1.28 1.20 17.75
C ASP A 173 -2.06 -0.12 17.76
N VAL A 174 -3.29 -0.15 17.20
CA VAL A 174 -4.09 -1.38 17.08
C VAL A 174 -3.43 -2.36 16.11
N ILE A 175 -3.02 -1.89 14.93
CA ILE A 175 -2.37 -2.75 13.93
C ILE A 175 -0.93 -3.08 14.30
N LEU A 176 -0.21 -2.16 14.98
CA LEU A 176 1.09 -2.48 15.55
C LEU A 176 1.00 -3.56 16.65
N GLU A 177 -0.04 -3.54 17.49
CA GLU A 177 -0.26 -4.61 18.47
C GLU A 177 -0.53 -5.96 17.78
N LEU A 178 -1.31 -5.96 16.70
CA LEU A 178 -1.56 -7.18 15.94
C LEU A 178 -0.27 -7.72 15.29
N LEU A 179 0.54 -6.84 14.67
CA LEU A 179 1.87 -7.17 14.14
C LEU A 179 2.81 -7.70 15.22
N ARG A 180 2.80 -7.11 16.43
CA ARG A 180 3.60 -7.59 17.57
C ARG A 180 3.27 -9.03 17.96
N ARG A 181 1.99 -9.42 17.86
CA ARG A 181 1.50 -10.75 18.25
C ARG A 181 1.68 -11.79 17.15
N LEU A 182 1.37 -11.40 15.91
CA LEU A 182 1.24 -12.32 14.79
C LEU A 182 2.46 -12.31 13.86
N THR A 183 3.35 -11.34 13.99
CA THR A 183 4.53 -11.15 13.12
C THR A 183 4.17 -10.88 11.66
N VAL A 184 5.16 -10.61 10.81
CA VAL A 184 4.94 -10.44 9.37
C VAL A 184 4.48 -11.71 8.62
N LYS A 185 4.35 -12.85 9.33
CA LYS A 185 3.95 -14.15 8.76
C LYS A 185 2.55 -14.60 9.20
N GLY A 186 1.96 -13.97 10.21
CA GLY A 186 0.74 -14.48 10.84
C GLY A 186 -0.54 -14.28 10.05
N GLY A 187 -0.49 -13.53 8.93
CA GLY A 187 -1.62 -13.29 8.04
C GLY A 187 -1.61 -14.09 6.73
N VAL A 188 -0.59 -14.90 6.46
CA VAL A 188 -0.49 -15.60 5.16
C VAL A 188 -1.71 -16.52 4.95
N GLY A 189 -2.40 -16.33 3.83
CA GLY A 189 -3.61 -17.08 3.49
C GLY A 189 -4.82 -16.74 4.36
N THR A 190 -4.85 -15.55 4.97
CA THR A 190 -5.97 -15.10 5.80
C THR A 190 -6.57 -13.76 5.36
N ILE A 191 -7.84 -13.58 5.67
CA ILE A 191 -8.52 -12.28 5.71
C ILE A 191 -8.77 -11.94 7.18
N PHE A 192 -8.29 -10.78 7.63
CA PHE A 192 -8.63 -10.27 8.96
C PHE A 192 -9.92 -9.47 8.91
N GLU A 193 -10.93 -9.93 9.64
CA GLU A 193 -12.21 -9.25 9.80
C GLU A 193 -12.28 -8.59 11.18
N TYR A 194 -12.51 -7.28 11.22
CA TYR A 194 -12.52 -6.53 12.47
C TYR A 194 -13.93 -6.36 13.01
N GLY A 195 -14.17 -6.89 14.21
CA GLY A 195 -15.48 -6.89 14.88
C GLY A 195 -15.42 -6.46 16.33
N GLY A 196 -16.55 -6.58 17.04
CA GLY A 196 -16.66 -6.23 18.45
C GLY A 196 -17.01 -4.76 18.74
N PRO A 197 -17.31 -4.43 20.02
CA PRO A 197 -17.82 -3.11 20.41
C PRO A 197 -16.84 -1.97 20.15
N GLY A 198 -15.52 -2.23 20.18
CA GLY A 198 -14.47 -1.23 19.97
C GLY A 198 -14.41 -0.66 18.55
N VAL A 199 -15.06 -1.31 17.57
CA VAL A 199 -15.13 -0.85 16.16
C VAL A 199 -15.92 0.46 16.00
N ARG A 200 -16.91 0.69 16.87
CA ARG A 200 -17.83 1.84 16.77
C ARG A 200 -17.13 3.19 16.95
N ASP A 201 -15.96 3.20 17.59
CA ASP A 201 -15.15 4.39 17.89
C ASP A 201 -14.02 4.63 16.88
N LEU A 202 -13.92 3.82 15.82
CA LEU A 202 -12.98 4.03 14.72
C LEU A 202 -13.68 4.73 13.56
N SER A 203 -13.16 5.89 13.15
CA SER A 203 -13.54 6.55 11.89
C SER A 203 -13.06 5.74 10.68
N VAL A 204 -13.62 5.99 9.49
CA VAL A 204 -13.19 5.29 8.26
C VAL A 204 -11.69 5.47 7.97
N PRO A 205 -11.08 6.68 8.08
CA PRO A 205 -9.63 6.82 7.92
C PRO A 205 -8.82 6.01 8.95
N GLU A 206 -9.27 5.96 10.20
CA GLU A 206 -8.62 5.13 11.24
C GLU A 206 -8.73 3.62 10.93
N ARG A 207 -9.89 3.16 10.44
CA ARG A 207 -10.07 1.78 9.95
C ARG A 207 -9.16 1.50 8.76
N ALA A 208 -9.07 2.43 7.83
CA ALA A 208 -8.23 2.33 6.65
C ALA A 208 -6.74 2.23 7.00
N SER A 209 -6.25 2.96 8.01
CA SER A 209 -4.88 2.77 8.54
C SER A 209 -4.63 1.35 9.03
N ILE A 210 -5.61 0.75 9.71
CA ILE A 210 -5.53 -0.62 10.22
C ILE A 210 -5.53 -1.62 9.06
N THR A 211 -6.47 -1.50 8.12
CA THR A 211 -6.56 -2.46 7.00
C THR A 211 -5.42 -2.30 5.99
N ASN A 212 -4.91 -1.07 5.79
CA ASN A 212 -3.69 -0.80 5.03
C ASN A 212 -2.53 -1.64 5.57
N MET A 213 -2.28 -1.56 6.88
CA MET A 213 -1.17 -2.28 7.49
C MET A 213 -1.44 -3.77 7.75
N GLY A 214 -2.64 -4.26 7.43
CA GLY A 214 -2.90 -5.69 7.31
C GLY A 214 -2.01 -6.36 6.26
N ALA A 215 -1.56 -5.61 5.25
CA ALA A 215 -0.61 -6.08 4.25
C ALA A 215 0.74 -6.51 4.87
N GLU A 216 1.18 -5.86 5.95
CA GLU A 216 2.44 -6.20 6.63
C GLU A 216 2.36 -7.52 7.40
N LEU A 217 1.16 -8.03 7.72
CA LEU A 217 0.97 -9.37 8.28
C LEU A 217 1.09 -10.47 7.21
N GLY A 218 1.17 -10.11 5.92
CA GLY A 218 1.03 -11.04 4.80
C GLY A 218 -0.43 -11.41 4.49
N ALA A 219 -1.39 -10.64 5.02
CA ALA A 219 -2.82 -10.91 4.83
C ALA A 219 -3.24 -10.74 3.37
N THR A 220 -4.12 -11.63 2.90
CA THR A 220 -4.79 -11.47 1.60
C THR A 220 -5.61 -10.17 1.58
N SER A 221 -6.29 -9.88 2.68
CA SER A 221 -7.06 -8.64 2.86
C SER A 221 -7.35 -8.38 4.34
N SER A 222 -7.93 -7.22 4.62
CA SER A 222 -8.39 -6.80 5.94
C SER A 222 -9.65 -5.97 5.78
N ILE A 223 -10.69 -6.21 6.58
CA ILE A 223 -12.01 -5.60 6.34
C ILE A 223 -12.74 -5.23 7.63
N PHE A 224 -13.40 -4.07 7.62
CA PHE A 224 -14.32 -3.61 8.66
C PHE A 224 -15.77 -3.65 8.18
N PRO A 225 -16.75 -3.74 9.10
CA PRO A 225 -18.16 -3.57 8.74
C PRO A 225 -18.45 -2.17 8.18
N SER A 226 -19.51 -2.09 7.38
CA SER A 226 -20.05 -0.82 6.89
C SER A 226 -21.24 -0.39 7.76
N ASP A 227 -20.97 0.56 8.64
CA ASP A 227 -21.88 0.98 9.72
C ASP A 227 -22.15 2.50 9.67
N GLY A 228 -22.64 3.06 10.78
CA GLY A 228 -22.89 4.50 10.90
C GLY A 228 -21.66 5.38 10.63
N ARG A 229 -20.43 4.90 10.91
CA ARG A 229 -19.20 5.65 10.60
C ARG A 229 -18.94 5.67 9.09
N THR A 230 -19.20 4.55 8.42
CA THR A 230 -19.11 4.47 6.95
C THR A 230 -20.13 5.38 6.28
N ARG A 231 -21.38 5.37 6.76
CA ARG A 231 -22.41 6.30 6.29
C ARG A 231 -21.99 7.76 6.46
N ALA A 232 -21.53 8.14 7.66
CA ALA A 232 -21.10 9.50 7.93
C ALA A 232 -19.96 9.94 7.02
N TYR A 233 -18.94 9.09 6.82
CA TYR A 233 -17.82 9.39 5.93
C TYR A 233 -18.26 9.57 4.47
N LEU A 234 -19.08 8.65 3.96
CA LEU A 234 -19.62 8.76 2.60
C LEU A 234 -20.48 10.02 2.43
N THR A 235 -21.28 10.39 3.44
CA THR A 235 -22.04 11.65 3.42
C THR A 235 -21.12 12.86 3.38
N MET A 236 -20.08 12.92 4.23
CA MET A 236 -19.09 14.01 4.22
C MET A 236 -18.38 14.13 2.85
N GLN A 237 -18.24 13.02 2.12
CA GLN A 237 -17.64 12.97 0.79
C GLN A 237 -18.62 13.24 -0.37
N GLY A 238 -19.88 13.57 -0.09
CA GLY A 238 -20.93 13.76 -1.10
C GLY A 238 -21.40 12.46 -1.77
N ARG A 239 -21.09 11.31 -1.17
CA ARG A 239 -21.30 9.96 -1.72
C ARG A 239 -22.28 9.12 -0.88
N ALA A 240 -23.25 9.76 -0.20
CA ALA A 240 -24.21 9.07 0.67
C ALA A 240 -24.96 7.91 -0.03
N LYS A 241 -25.21 8.01 -1.34
CA LYS A 241 -25.86 6.97 -2.15
C LYS A 241 -25.06 5.68 -2.29
N ALA A 242 -23.74 5.73 -2.08
CA ALA A 242 -22.86 4.55 -2.11
C ALA A 242 -22.95 3.72 -0.82
N PHE A 243 -23.55 4.25 0.25
CA PHE A 243 -23.62 3.55 1.52
C PHE A 243 -24.47 2.28 1.40
N ARG A 244 -23.92 1.16 1.85
CA ARG A 244 -24.64 -0.09 2.08
C ARG A 244 -24.28 -0.60 3.47
N PRO A 245 -25.26 -0.92 4.35
CA PRO A 245 -24.95 -1.51 5.64
C PRO A 245 -24.41 -2.92 5.44
N LEU A 246 -23.31 -3.25 6.11
CA LEU A 246 -22.71 -4.58 6.07
C LEU A 246 -22.21 -4.94 7.46
N GLN A 247 -22.60 -6.12 7.92
CA GLN A 247 -22.20 -6.70 9.19
C GLN A 247 -22.12 -8.21 9.02
N ALA A 248 -21.29 -8.87 9.81
CA ALA A 248 -21.32 -10.32 9.93
C ALA A 248 -22.68 -10.77 10.48
N ASP A 249 -23.12 -11.96 10.08
CA ASP A 249 -24.29 -12.58 10.70
C ASP A 249 -24.02 -12.87 12.19
N PRO A 250 -25.03 -12.80 13.07
CA PRO A 250 -24.84 -13.06 14.50
C PRO A 250 -24.24 -14.45 14.81
N GLU A 251 -24.56 -15.44 13.96
CA GLU A 251 -24.09 -16.82 14.07
C GLU A 251 -22.88 -17.10 13.15
N ALA A 252 -22.24 -16.05 12.63
CA ALA A 252 -21.07 -16.20 11.75
C ALA A 252 -19.92 -16.91 12.48
N ARG A 253 -19.33 -17.89 11.80
CA ARG A 253 -18.17 -18.63 12.29
C ARG A 253 -16.90 -18.06 11.68
N TYR A 254 -15.83 -18.13 12.46
CA TYR A 254 -14.50 -17.72 12.08
C TYR A 254 -13.55 -18.89 12.29
N ASP A 255 -12.51 -18.98 11.47
CA ASP A 255 -11.50 -20.03 11.59
C ASP A 255 -10.65 -19.83 12.85
N GLU A 256 -10.39 -18.57 13.21
CA GLU A 256 -9.69 -18.17 14.41
C GLU A 256 -10.24 -16.83 14.96
N GLU A 257 -9.98 -16.55 16.23
CA GLU A 257 -10.31 -15.28 16.87
C GLU A 257 -9.11 -14.73 17.64
N VAL A 258 -8.86 -13.43 17.50
CA VAL A 258 -7.86 -12.66 18.24
C VAL A 258 -8.55 -11.50 18.93
N GLU A 259 -8.54 -11.49 20.26
CA GLU A 259 -9.09 -10.35 21.02
C GLU A 259 -8.01 -9.29 21.32
N ILE A 260 -8.32 -8.03 21.02
CA ILE A 260 -7.54 -6.85 21.42
C ILE A 260 -8.41 -5.95 22.31
N ASN A 261 -8.07 -5.91 23.60
CA ASN A 261 -8.62 -4.92 24.51
C ASN A 261 -7.94 -3.56 24.28
N LEU A 262 -8.68 -2.64 23.67
CA LEU A 262 -8.20 -1.30 23.35
C LEU A 262 -7.81 -0.50 24.60
N ALA A 263 -8.42 -0.79 25.76
CA ALA A 263 -8.16 -0.06 27.00
C ALA A 263 -6.78 -0.35 27.61
N THR A 264 -6.16 -1.48 27.26
CA THR A 264 -4.83 -1.87 27.76
C THR A 264 -3.70 -1.43 26.83
N LEU A 265 -4.02 -0.87 25.66
CA LEU A 265 -3.01 -0.38 24.72
C LEU A 265 -2.31 0.85 25.27
N GLU A 266 -1.03 0.98 24.93
CA GLU A 266 -0.24 2.19 25.08
C GLU A 266 0.40 2.55 23.72
N PRO A 267 0.97 3.76 23.53
CA PRO A 267 1.64 4.10 22.28
C PRO A 267 2.75 3.11 21.92
N LEU A 268 2.70 2.57 20.70
CA LEU A 268 3.62 1.57 20.17
C LEU A 268 4.49 2.14 19.04
N ILE A 269 5.62 1.49 18.80
CA ILE A 269 6.55 1.81 17.72
C ILE A 269 7.20 0.53 17.18
N ALA A 270 7.26 0.40 15.86
CA ALA A 270 8.03 -0.67 15.22
C ALA A 270 9.48 -0.21 15.03
N CYS A 271 10.41 -0.97 15.57
CA CYS A 271 11.85 -0.77 15.46
C CYS A 271 12.37 -1.28 14.10
N PRO A 272 13.52 -0.77 13.62
CA PRO A 272 14.19 -1.32 12.45
C PRO A 272 14.58 -2.80 12.67
N HIS A 273 14.70 -3.63 11.64
CA HIS A 273 14.33 -3.39 10.23
C HIS A 273 13.10 -4.22 9.85
N SER A 274 12.08 -4.28 10.72
CA SER A 274 10.85 -5.04 10.46
C SER A 274 9.62 -4.38 11.05
N PRO A 275 8.48 -4.35 10.35
CA PRO A 275 7.25 -3.73 10.85
C PRO A 275 6.64 -4.50 12.04
N ASP A 276 7.04 -5.74 12.29
CA ASP A 276 6.61 -6.54 13.45
C ASP A 276 7.53 -6.44 14.67
N HIS A 277 8.67 -5.75 14.58
CA HIS A 277 9.56 -5.52 15.72
C HIS A 277 9.00 -4.41 16.62
N VAL A 278 7.82 -4.66 17.20
CA VAL A 278 7.02 -3.65 17.89
C VAL A 278 7.29 -3.66 19.39
N VAL A 279 7.57 -2.47 19.94
CA VAL A 279 7.75 -2.24 21.37
C VAL A 279 6.93 -1.04 21.84
N PRO A 280 6.62 -0.92 23.14
CA PRO A 280 6.11 0.33 23.70
C PRO A 280 7.08 1.47 23.47
N VAL A 281 6.58 2.66 23.10
CA VAL A 281 7.43 3.83 22.79
C VAL A 281 8.39 4.16 23.93
N ARG A 282 7.96 4.01 25.19
CA ARG A 282 8.79 4.20 26.39
C ARG A 282 10.07 3.35 26.43
N LYS A 283 10.15 2.22 25.71
CA LYS A 283 11.34 1.34 25.69
C LYS A 283 12.48 1.91 24.84
N VAL A 284 12.17 2.77 23.88
CA VAL A 284 13.13 3.39 22.97
C VAL A 284 13.15 4.91 23.07
N ALA A 285 12.43 5.46 24.07
CA ALA A 285 12.40 6.88 24.33
C ALA A 285 13.80 7.43 24.63
N GLY A 286 14.10 8.63 24.13
CA GLY A 286 15.43 9.26 24.25
C GLY A 286 16.38 8.94 23.10
N THR A 287 16.03 8.02 22.18
CA THR A 287 16.81 7.76 20.96
C THR A 287 16.83 9.00 20.07
N ARG A 288 18.02 9.53 19.74
CA ARG A 288 18.19 10.72 18.89
C ARG A 288 17.64 10.48 17.48
N VAL A 289 16.91 11.47 16.95
CA VAL A 289 16.26 11.41 15.63
C VAL A 289 16.81 12.50 14.72
N HIS A 290 17.00 12.17 13.43
CA HIS A 290 17.48 13.09 12.40
C HIS A 290 16.38 13.50 11.43
N GLN A 291 15.39 12.63 11.22
CA GLN A 291 14.28 12.84 10.30
C GLN A 291 12.97 12.36 10.93
N VAL A 292 11.90 13.11 10.69
CA VAL A 292 10.53 12.66 10.93
C VAL A 292 9.74 12.83 9.64
N ALA A 293 9.08 11.77 9.16
CA ALA A 293 8.24 11.82 7.97
C ALA A 293 6.80 11.39 8.29
N ILE A 294 5.87 12.33 8.12
CA ILE A 294 4.46 12.15 8.43
C ILE A 294 3.66 12.11 7.13
N GLY A 295 2.75 11.15 7.01
CA GLY A 295 1.86 11.00 5.87
C GLY A 295 1.85 9.58 5.29
N SER A 296 2.10 9.46 3.97
CA SER A 296 1.84 8.28 3.12
C SER A 296 0.37 7.82 3.12
N CYS A 297 0.02 6.78 2.34
CA CYS A 297 -1.35 6.23 2.34
C CYS A 297 -1.84 5.76 3.72
N THR A 298 -0.96 5.47 4.68
CA THR A 298 -1.36 4.91 5.98
C THR A 298 -1.91 5.96 6.94
N ASN A 299 -1.26 7.12 7.08
CA ASN A 299 -1.59 8.12 8.10
C ASN A 299 -1.44 9.56 7.57
N SER A 300 -2.19 9.88 6.51
CA SER A 300 -2.19 11.20 5.86
C SER A 300 -3.58 11.78 5.64
N SER A 301 -4.58 11.28 6.38
CA SER A 301 -5.93 11.81 6.32
C SER A 301 -6.00 13.22 6.89
N TYR A 302 -7.08 13.95 6.58
CA TYR A 302 -7.32 15.27 7.19
C TYR A 302 -7.26 15.24 8.72
N ARG A 303 -7.76 14.14 9.33
CA ARG A 303 -7.70 13.94 10.79
C ARG A 303 -6.25 13.84 11.27
N ASP A 304 -5.43 13.04 10.62
CA ASP A 304 -4.03 12.81 11.02
C ASP A 304 -3.23 14.11 10.95
N LEU A 305 -3.35 14.85 9.85
CA LEU A 305 -2.63 16.11 9.67
C LEU A 305 -3.12 17.20 10.63
N LEU A 306 -4.42 17.23 10.93
CA LEU A 306 -4.95 18.14 11.94
C LEU A 306 -4.42 17.81 13.34
N THR A 307 -4.30 16.53 13.70
CA THR A 307 -3.67 16.09 14.96
C THR A 307 -2.25 16.61 15.07
N VAL A 308 -1.43 16.37 14.04
CA VAL A 308 -0.02 16.77 13.99
C VAL A 308 0.10 18.28 14.12
N ALA A 309 -0.63 19.03 13.31
CA ALA A 309 -0.59 20.48 13.35
C ALA A 309 -1.00 21.05 14.71
N ARG A 310 -2.00 20.45 15.38
CA ARG A 310 -2.42 20.89 16.71
C ARG A 310 -1.38 20.61 17.79
N ILE A 311 -0.62 19.53 17.67
CA ILE A 311 0.52 19.24 18.57
C ILE A 311 1.65 20.26 18.37
N LEU A 312 1.91 20.62 17.11
CA LEU A 312 3.00 21.52 16.69
C LEU A 312 2.67 23.02 16.82
N ARG A 313 1.38 23.38 16.92
CA ARG A 313 0.91 24.78 16.91
C ARG A 313 1.63 25.63 17.96
N GLY A 314 2.16 26.77 17.52
CA GLY A 314 2.87 27.72 18.38
C GLY A 314 4.25 27.25 18.86
N LYS A 315 4.75 26.12 18.33
CA LYS A 315 6.06 25.56 18.67
C LYS A 315 6.97 25.54 17.43
N ARG A 316 8.21 25.10 17.62
CA ARG A 316 9.19 24.87 16.57
C ARG A 316 9.73 23.45 16.68
N VAL A 317 9.92 22.79 15.56
CA VAL A 317 10.60 21.51 15.43
C VAL A 317 12.03 21.65 15.96
N HIS A 318 12.54 20.60 16.61
CA HIS A 318 13.89 20.57 17.14
C HIS A 318 14.92 20.83 16.01
N PRO A 319 15.94 21.69 16.19
CA PRO A 319 16.85 22.09 15.11
C PRO A 319 17.65 20.94 14.49
N GLY A 320 17.83 19.84 15.22
CA GLY A 320 18.46 18.62 14.71
C GLY A 320 17.56 17.69 13.88
N VAL A 321 16.28 18.03 13.69
CA VAL A 321 15.30 17.17 13.01
C VAL A 321 14.82 17.80 11.71
N SER A 322 14.90 17.02 10.62
CA SER A 322 14.20 17.33 9.38
C SER A 322 12.78 16.78 9.43
N LEU A 323 11.78 17.66 9.64
CA LEU A 323 10.36 17.28 9.57
C LEU A 323 9.81 17.46 8.16
N VAL A 324 9.19 16.41 7.63
CA VAL A 324 8.41 16.46 6.38
C VAL A 324 6.99 15.94 6.59
N VAL A 325 6.03 16.53 5.88
CA VAL A 325 4.61 16.18 5.96
C VAL A 325 4.03 16.07 4.56
N SER A 326 3.41 14.93 4.23
CA SER A 326 2.71 14.70 2.95
C SER A 326 1.22 14.45 3.20
N ALA A 327 0.35 15.18 2.50
CA ALA A 327 -1.08 14.88 2.47
C ALA A 327 -1.40 13.74 1.51
N GLY A 328 -2.31 12.85 1.88
CA GLY A 328 -2.61 11.65 1.08
C GLY A 328 -3.30 11.97 -0.25
N SER A 329 -3.97 13.11 -0.33
CA SER A 329 -4.61 13.60 -1.56
C SER A 329 -4.60 15.11 -1.62
N ARG A 330 -4.82 15.63 -2.82
CA ARG A 330 -5.04 17.05 -3.10
C ARG A 330 -6.25 17.58 -2.33
N GLN A 331 -7.32 16.78 -2.21
CA GLN A 331 -8.47 17.11 -1.37
C GLN A 331 -8.05 17.37 0.08
N VAL A 332 -7.24 16.47 0.68
CA VAL A 332 -6.75 16.67 2.04
C VAL A 332 -5.85 17.89 2.14
N LEU A 333 -4.91 18.06 1.20
CA LEU A 333 -4.00 19.20 1.17
C LEU A 333 -4.76 20.53 1.12
N GLU A 334 -5.75 20.63 0.24
CA GLU A 334 -6.60 21.82 0.11
C GLU A 334 -7.40 22.09 1.38
N MET A 335 -7.97 21.06 2.00
CA MET A 335 -8.70 21.20 3.27
C MET A 335 -7.77 21.69 4.40
N VAL A 336 -6.54 21.18 4.48
CA VAL A 336 -5.53 21.63 5.45
C VAL A 336 -5.10 23.08 5.17
N ALA A 337 -5.00 23.48 3.90
CA ALA A 337 -4.71 24.86 3.51
C ALA A 337 -5.85 25.80 3.92
N ARG A 338 -7.10 25.48 3.55
CA ARG A 338 -8.28 26.31 3.83
C ARG A 338 -8.60 26.45 5.32
N SER A 339 -8.25 25.45 6.13
CA SER A 339 -8.43 25.51 7.59
C SER A 339 -7.37 26.33 8.33
N GLY A 340 -6.33 26.82 7.62
CA GLY A 340 -5.18 27.54 8.21
C GLY A 340 -4.15 26.63 8.87
N VAL A 341 -4.41 25.34 8.93
CA VAL A 341 -3.60 24.33 9.61
C VAL A 341 -2.28 24.09 8.87
N LEU A 342 -2.26 24.30 7.54
CA LEU A 342 -1.03 24.30 6.75
C LEU A 342 -0.03 25.35 7.26
N ALA A 343 -0.52 26.54 7.62
CA ALA A 343 0.32 27.61 8.15
C ALA A 343 0.92 27.24 9.51
N ASP A 344 0.16 26.56 10.38
CA ASP A 344 0.69 26.04 11.65
C ASP A 344 1.85 25.04 11.42
N LEU A 345 1.71 24.14 10.44
CA LEU A 345 2.75 23.16 10.08
C LEU A 345 4.02 23.84 9.54
N VAL A 346 3.86 24.75 8.58
CA VAL A 346 4.97 25.51 7.99
C VAL A 346 5.65 26.37 9.04
N ALA A 347 4.87 27.06 9.87
CA ALA A 347 5.40 27.85 10.98
C ALA A 347 6.24 26.97 11.91
N ALA A 348 5.79 25.77 12.26
CA ALA A 348 6.57 24.85 13.09
C ALA A 348 7.91 24.42 12.47
N GLY A 349 8.13 24.63 11.17
CA GLY A 349 9.34 24.25 10.44
C GLY A 349 9.18 22.97 9.61
N ALA A 350 7.95 22.49 9.40
CA ALA A 350 7.69 21.35 8.53
C ALA A 350 7.88 21.73 7.05
N ARG A 351 8.51 20.85 6.27
CA ARG A 351 8.47 20.92 4.80
C ARG A 351 7.30 20.10 4.28
N ILE A 352 6.46 20.73 3.47
CA ILE A 352 5.28 20.10 2.90
C ILE A 352 5.68 19.42 1.60
N LEU A 353 5.43 18.12 1.50
CA LEU A 353 5.69 17.33 0.31
C LEU A 353 4.44 17.27 -0.59
N GLU A 354 4.66 16.93 -1.84
CA GLU A 354 3.60 16.64 -2.80
C GLU A 354 2.68 15.52 -2.29
N SER A 355 1.41 15.54 -2.71
CA SER A 355 0.45 14.45 -2.47
C SER A 355 0.76 13.22 -3.32
N ALA A 356 1.83 12.53 -2.92
CA ALA A 356 2.42 11.36 -3.58
C ALA A 356 3.06 10.43 -2.51
N CYS A 357 3.49 9.23 -2.90
CA CYS A 357 4.13 8.26 -2.02
C CYS A 357 5.45 8.77 -1.43
N GLY A 358 6.28 9.40 -2.26
CA GLY A 358 7.56 10.01 -1.88
C GLY A 358 8.47 9.10 -1.05
N PRO A 359 8.91 9.51 0.16
CA PRO A 359 9.87 8.75 0.97
C PRO A 359 9.39 7.34 1.36
N CYS A 360 8.08 7.07 1.33
CA CYS A 360 7.51 5.76 1.66
C CYS A 360 8.07 4.63 0.77
N ILE A 361 8.42 4.94 -0.47
CA ILE A 361 8.99 4.00 -1.45
C ILE A 361 10.47 4.30 -1.75
N GLY A 362 11.10 5.19 -0.97
CA GLY A 362 12.45 5.67 -1.22
C GLY A 362 12.56 6.65 -2.40
N MET A 363 11.47 7.34 -2.77
CA MET A 363 11.47 8.36 -3.82
C MET A 363 11.65 9.76 -3.21
N GLY A 364 12.90 10.24 -3.21
CA GLY A 364 13.26 11.50 -2.58
C GLY A 364 13.23 11.45 -1.05
N GLN A 365 13.71 12.53 -0.42
CA GLN A 365 13.66 12.73 1.03
C GLN A 365 14.32 11.60 1.86
N ALA A 366 15.38 10.98 1.33
CA ALA A 366 16.14 9.95 2.02
C ALA A 366 16.76 10.47 3.35
N PRO A 367 16.78 9.67 4.42
CA PRO A 367 17.46 10.01 5.67
C PRO A 367 18.99 9.95 5.52
N PRO A 368 19.77 10.58 6.42
CA PRO A 368 21.23 10.52 6.38
C PRO A 368 21.75 9.09 6.65
N SER A 369 22.99 8.80 6.23
CA SER A 369 23.68 7.53 6.51
C SER A 369 23.72 7.22 8.00
N ALA A 370 23.45 5.97 8.36
CA ALA A 370 23.26 5.48 9.73
C ALA A 370 22.22 6.29 10.56
N GLY A 371 21.43 7.13 9.91
CA GLY A 371 20.53 8.07 10.56
C GLY A 371 19.25 7.40 11.05
N VAL A 372 18.82 7.79 12.25
CA VAL A 372 17.49 7.44 12.78
C VAL A 372 16.41 8.32 12.15
N SER A 373 15.37 7.67 11.62
CA SER A 373 14.18 8.31 11.07
C SER A 373 12.90 7.72 11.66
N VAL A 374 11.93 8.56 12.01
CA VAL A 374 10.60 8.11 12.50
C VAL A 374 9.54 8.43 11.45
N TRP A 375 8.82 7.42 11.00
CA TRP A 375 7.82 7.54 9.96
C TRP A 375 6.43 7.14 10.45
N THR A 376 5.39 7.76 9.89
CA THR A 376 4.01 7.31 10.09
C THR A 376 3.53 6.36 9.00
N PHE A 377 4.47 5.73 8.29
CA PHE A 377 4.23 4.86 7.14
C PHE A 377 4.04 3.40 7.61
N ASN A 378 4.13 2.43 6.71
CA ASN A 378 3.82 1.03 6.98
C ASN A 378 5.03 0.07 6.89
N ARG A 379 6.12 0.44 6.22
CA ARG A 379 7.30 -0.44 6.02
C ARG A 379 8.62 0.23 6.37
N ASN A 380 9.48 -0.52 7.07
CA ASN A 380 10.82 -0.09 7.49
C ASN A 380 11.92 -1.15 7.27
N PHE A 381 11.75 -2.02 6.26
CA PHE A 381 12.78 -2.97 5.85
C PHE A 381 14.10 -2.26 5.49
N GLY A 382 15.23 -2.95 5.65
CA GLY A 382 16.57 -2.42 5.35
C GLY A 382 16.66 -1.81 3.94
N GLY A 383 17.19 -0.59 3.84
CA GLY A 383 17.33 0.14 2.57
C GLY A 383 16.03 0.61 1.89
N ARG A 384 14.86 0.44 2.52
CA ARG A 384 13.57 0.90 1.98
C ARG A 384 13.52 2.41 1.74
N SER A 385 14.21 3.18 2.57
CA SER A 385 14.22 4.65 2.56
C SER A 385 15.05 5.30 1.46
N GLY A 386 15.72 4.50 0.64
CA GLY A 386 16.75 4.99 -0.28
C GLY A 386 18.14 5.08 0.36
N THR A 387 18.25 4.95 1.69
CA THR A 387 19.53 4.90 2.42
C THR A 387 19.71 3.51 3.04
N PRO A 388 20.68 2.70 2.58
CA PRO A 388 20.82 1.28 2.98
C PRO A 388 20.92 1.02 4.49
N ASP A 389 21.68 1.85 5.20
CA ASP A 389 22.04 1.68 6.62
C ASP A 389 21.16 2.51 7.59
N ALA A 390 20.17 3.23 7.07
CA ALA A 390 19.30 4.08 7.87
C ALA A 390 18.36 3.27 8.79
N GLN A 391 18.20 3.76 10.03
CA GLN A 391 17.40 3.14 11.07
C GLN A 391 15.99 3.74 11.08
N VAL A 392 15.06 3.10 10.38
CA VAL A 392 13.68 3.59 10.23
C VAL A 392 12.74 2.95 11.26
N TYR A 393 12.06 3.79 12.03
CA TYR A 393 11.01 3.39 12.98
C TYR A 393 9.64 3.75 12.42
N LEU A 394 8.61 2.94 12.73
CA LEU A 394 7.22 3.22 12.36
C LEU A 394 6.38 3.54 13.59
N ALA A 395 5.68 4.66 13.59
CA ALA A 395 4.88 5.10 14.72
C ALA A 395 3.58 5.79 14.28
N SER A 396 2.75 6.20 15.25
CA SER A 396 1.58 7.03 14.99
C SER A 396 1.96 8.50 14.69
N PRO A 397 1.06 9.29 14.07
CA PRO A 397 1.25 10.73 13.91
C PRO A 397 1.52 11.47 15.23
N GLU A 398 0.92 11.02 16.33
CA GLU A 398 1.11 11.60 17.66
C GLU A 398 2.56 11.40 18.15
N VAL A 399 3.08 10.17 18.07
CA VAL A 399 4.47 9.86 18.45
C VAL A 399 5.44 10.61 17.54
N ALA A 400 5.18 10.65 16.24
CA ALA A 400 6.01 11.36 15.28
C ALA A 400 6.06 12.87 15.55
N ALA A 401 4.92 13.51 15.82
CA ALA A 401 4.85 14.94 16.14
C ALA A 401 5.56 15.25 17.47
N ALA A 402 5.41 14.41 18.50
CA ALA A 402 6.13 14.56 19.76
C ALA A 402 7.64 14.46 19.55
N THR A 403 8.07 13.47 18.79
CA THR A 403 9.48 13.23 18.43
C THR A 403 10.08 14.39 17.64
N ALA A 404 9.32 14.98 16.72
CA ALA A 404 9.77 16.13 15.94
C ALA A 404 10.03 17.36 16.83
N LEU A 405 9.23 17.56 17.88
CA LEU A 405 9.41 18.68 18.81
C LEU A 405 10.65 18.51 19.71
N THR A 406 10.96 17.29 20.11
CA THR A 406 11.99 17.02 21.14
C THR A 406 13.34 16.60 20.57
N GLY A 407 13.41 16.16 19.31
CA GLY A 407 14.66 15.68 18.70
C GLY A 407 15.03 14.24 19.07
N VAL A 408 14.21 13.58 19.89
CA VAL A 408 14.40 12.20 20.34
C VAL A 408 13.07 11.46 20.28
N ILE A 409 13.08 10.14 20.09
CA ILE A 409 11.85 9.33 20.18
C ILE A 409 11.17 9.63 21.51
N THR A 410 9.92 10.07 21.47
CA THR A 410 9.20 10.60 22.63
C THR A 410 7.82 9.99 22.75
N ASP A 411 7.49 9.54 23.95
CA ASP A 411 6.14 9.10 24.29
C ASP A 411 5.21 10.32 24.31
N PRO A 412 4.16 10.37 23.46
CA PRO A 412 3.32 11.55 23.31
C PRO A 412 2.52 11.87 24.58
N ARG A 413 2.36 10.91 25.52
CA ARG A 413 1.72 11.15 26.82
C ARG A 413 2.45 12.19 27.67
N THR A 414 3.74 12.39 27.43
CA THR A 414 4.56 13.42 28.09
C THR A 414 4.15 14.85 27.71
N LEU A 415 3.39 15.02 26.62
CA LEU A 415 2.90 16.33 26.17
C LEU A 415 1.60 16.77 26.86
N GLY A 416 1.13 16.03 27.86
CA GLY A 416 -0.09 16.32 28.60
C GLY A 416 -1.34 15.73 27.94
N ARG A 417 -2.39 16.53 27.73
CA ARG A 417 -3.65 16.06 27.13
C ARG A 417 -3.57 16.07 25.60
N PRO A 418 -4.09 15.05 24.90
CA PRO A 418 -4.11 15.05 23.43
C PRO A 418 -5.04 16.17 22.90
N PRO A 419 -4.74 16.74 21.73
CA PRO A 419 -5.62 17.73 21.12
C PRO A 419 -6.97 17.12 20.75
N GLN A 420 -8.03 17.89 20.91
CA GLN A 420 -9.34 17.49 20.38
C GLN A 420 -9.44 17.80 18.90
N ILE A 421 -9.85 16.80 18.12
CA ILE A 421 -9.97 16.89 16.67
C ILE A 421 -11.44 16.85 16.28
N ARG A 422 -11.90 17.92 15.63
CA ARG A 422 -13.26 18.03 15.09
C ARG A 422 -13.20 17.87 13.59
N MET A 423 -13.92 16.87 13.08
CA MET A 423 -14.08 16.68 11.63
C MET A 423 -15.02 17.74 11.07
N PRO A 424 -14.82 18.18 9.81
CA PRO A 424 -15.76 19.08 9.15
C PRO A 424 -17.09 18.35 8.87
N MET A 425 -18.14 19.11 8.58
CA MET A 425 -19.44 18.53 8.18
C MET A 425 -19.41 17.96 6.75
N ALA A 426 -18.51 18.46 5.91
CA ALA A 426 -18.30 18.00 4.54
C ALA A 426 -16.84 18.24 4.13
N PHE A 427 -16.34 17.43 3.20
CA PHE A 427 -15.08 17.67 2.50
C PHE A 427 -15.32 18.53 1.26
N HIS A 428 -14.35 19.40 0.94
CA HIS A 428 -14.31 20.04 -0.37
C HIS A 428 -13.95 18.99 -1.42
N VAL A 429 -14.85 18.70 -2.35
CA VAL A 429 -14.66 17.69 -3.38
C VAL A 429 -14.37 18.39 -4.70
N ASP A 430 -13.19 18.12 -5.26
CA ASP A 430 -12.80 18.55 -6.61
C ASP A 430 -12.15 17.36 -7.34
N ASP A 431 -12.90 16.77 -8.27
CA ASP A 431 -12.48 15.62 -9.06
C ASP A 431 -11.82 16.02 -10.40
N SER A 432 -11.53 17.30 -10.63
CA SER A 432 -10.96 17.80 -11.90
C SER A 432 -9.62 17.18 -12.31
N MET A 433 -8.89 16.59 -11.36
CA MET A 433 -7.64 15.87 -11.60
C MET A 433 -7.82 14.38 -11.89
N ILE A 434 -9.06 13.89 -11.90
CA ILE A 434 -9.45 12.54 -12.33
C ILE A 434 -10.07 12.68 -13.72
N LEU A 435 -9.30 12.37 -14.75
CA LEU A 435 -9.76 12.44 -16.13
C LEU A 435 -10.62 11.22 -16.45
N PRO A 436 -11.86 11.39 -16.94
CA PRO A 436 -12.64 10.29 -17.46
C PRO A 436 -11.98 9.74 -18.74
N PRO A 437 -12.17 8.44 -19.06
CA PRO A 437 -11.71 7.90 -20.32
C PRO A 437 -12.43 8.53 -21.52
N ALA A 438 -11.90 8.35 -22.72
CA ALA A 438 -12.62 8.70 -23.93
C ALA A 438 -13.90 7.85 -24.07
N ALA A 439 -14.97 8.47 -24.57
CA ALA A 439 -16.22 7.78 -24.87
C ALA A 439 -15.99 6.67 -25.92
N ASP A 440 -15.29 7.03 -27.00
CA ASP A 440 -14.68 6.08 -27.93
C ASP A 440 -13.15 6.20 -27.85
N GLY A 441 -12.49 5.08 -27.57
CA GLY A 441 -11.03 4.98 -27.47
C GLY A 441 -10.33 4.72 -28.80
N SER A 442 -11.06 4.36 -29.86
CA SER A 442 -10.49 4.04 -31.17
C SER A 442 -9.59 5.14 -31.77
N PRO A 443 -9.91 6.46 -31.66
CA PRO A 443 -9.04 7.51 -32.22
C PRO A 443 -7.86 7.86 -31.32
N VAL A 444 -7.78 7.32 -30.10
CA VAL A 444 -6.73 7.67 -29.14
C VAL A 444 -5.41 7.03 -29.54
N LYS A 445 -4.43 7.89 -29.87
CA LYS A 445 -3.05 7.47 -30.09
C LYS A 445 -2.36 7.22 -28.75
N ILE A 446 -1.83 6.03 -28.57
CA ILE A 446 -1.01 5.70 -27.39
C ILE A 446 0.36 6.36 -27.53
N LEU A 447 0.76 7.13 -26.53
CA LEU A 447 2.04 7.83 -26.47
C LEU A 447 3.08 6.96 -25.78
N ARG A 448 4.27 6.79 -26.37
CA ARG A 448 5.35 5.98 -25.78
C ARG A 448 6.66 6.73 -25.85
N GLY A 449 7.32 6.87 -24.70
CA GLY A 449 8.70 7.34 -24.63
C GLY A 449 9.71 6.26 -25.04
N PRO A 450 10.98 6.63 -25.29
CA PRO A 450 12.02 5.69 -25.71
C PRO A 450 12.34 4.62 -24.65
N ASN A 451 12.05 4.90 -23.38
CA ASN A 451 12.23 3.95 -22.27
C ASN A 451 11.14 2.86 -22.24
N ILE A 452 9.97 3.10 -22.82
CA ILE A 452 8.88 2.11 -22.82
C ILE A 452 9.18 1.07 -23.90
N LYS A 453 9.39 -0.19 -23.49
CA LYS A 453 9.71 -1.30 -24.41
C LYS A 453 8.54 -2.27 -24.54
N PRO A 454 8.45 -3.02 -25.66
CA PRO A 454 7.50 -4.11 -25.79
C PRO A 454 7.64 -5.12 -24.64
N LEU A 455 6.51 -5.67 -24.20
CA LEU A 455 6.49 -6.73 -23.19
C LEU A 455 7.27 -7.95 -23.71
N PRO A 456 8.29 -8.44 -22.97
CA PRO A 456 8.94 -9.71 -23.31
C PRO A 456 7.95 -10.86 -23.14
N LEU A 457 7.68 -11.57 -24.23
CA LEU A 457 6.83 -12.75 -24.22
C LEU A 457 7.66 -14.00 -24.00
N ARG A 458 7.16 -14.88 -23.12
CA ARG A 458 7.69 -16.22 -22.95
C ARG A 458 6.64 -17.21 -23.45
N GLY A 459 7.08 -18.18 -24.25
CA GLY A 459 6.23 -19.27 -24.70
C GLY A 459 5.78 -20.18 -23.55
N PRO A 460 5.01 -21.24 -23.84
CA PRO A 460 4.57 -22.19 -22.83
C PRO A 460 5.74 -22.80 -22.07
N ALA A 461 5.52 -23.12 -20.79
CA ALA A 461 6.50 -23.82 -19.98
C ALA A 461 6.81 -25.19 -20.60
N ALA A 462 8.09 -25.53 -20.71
CA ALA A 462 8.51 -26.85 -21.18
C ALA A 462 8.19 -27.92 -20.13
N ALA A 463 7.85 -29.13 -20.59
CA ALA A 463 7.55 -30.27 -19.71
C ALA A 463 8.75 -30.71 -18.85
N SER A 464 9.98 -30.39 -19.28
CA SER A 464 11.19 -30.60 -18.50
C SER A 464 12.10 -29.38 -18.60
N LEU A 465 12.65 -28.97 -17.46
CA LEU A 465 13.60 -27.85 -17.36
C LEU A 465 15.00 -28.40 -17.07
N ARG A 466 16.00 -27.85 -17.75
CA ARG A 466 17.44 -28.09 -17.48
C ARG A 466 18.13 -26.73 -17.40
N GLY A 467 19.15 -26.63 -16.57
CA GLY A 467 19.86 -25.37 -16.34
C GLY A 467 20.86 -25.50 -15.19
N VAL A 468 21.61 -24.43 -14.95
CA VAL A 468 22.58 -24.36 -13.86
C VAL A 468 21.97 -23.68 -12.63
N LEU A 469 22.55 -23.90 -11.45
CA LEU A 469 22.21 -23.10 -10.28
C LEU A 469 22.87 -21.72 -10.40
N LEU A 470 22.07 -20.67 -10.63
CA LEU A 470 22.56 -19.31 -10.84
C LEU A 470 22.84 -18.58 -9.53
N LEU A 471 22.02 -18.84 -8.50
CA LEU A 471 22.10 -18.18 -7.21
C LEU A 471 21.46 -19.08 -6.13
N LYS A 472 22.06 -19.10 -4.94
CA LYS A 472 21.52 -19.73 -3.75
C LYS A 472 21.53 -18.74 -2.60
N MET A 473 20.40 -18.53 -1.95
CA MET A 473 20.29 -17.60 -0.82
C MET A 473 19.64 -18.26 0.40
N GLY A 474 19.50 -17.47 1.47
CA GLY A 474 18.91 -17.89 2.75
C GLY A 474 17.40 -17.64 2.84
N ASP A 475 16.93 -17.38 4.05
CA ASP A 475 15.52 -17.08 4.32
C ASP A 475 15.21 -15.57 4.16
N ASN A 476 13.92 -15.24 3.97
CA ASN A 476 13.35 -13.88 4.00
C ASN A 476 13.93 -12.94 2.92
N ILE A 477 14.14 -13.45 1.71
CA ILE A 477 14.49 -12.62 0.55
C ILE A 477 13.24 -11.84 0.11
N THR A 478 13.29 -10.51 0.23
CA THR A 478 12.17 -9.61 -0.11
C THR A 478 12.17 -9.25 -1.60
N THR A 479 11.05 -8.72 -2.12
CA THR A 479 11.04 -8.17 -3.48
C THR A 479 11.99 -6.98 -3.66
N ASP A 480 12.36 -6.26 -2.59
CA ASP A 480 13.40 -5.22 -2.64
C ASP A 480 14.84 -5.80 -2.65
N HIS A 481 15.03 -7.06 -2.26
CA HIS A 481 16.28 -7.82 -2.47
C HIS A 481 16.36 -8.35 -3.91
N ILE A 482 15.25 -8.89 -4.43
CA ILE A 482 15.16 -9.43 -5.80
C ILE A 482 15.30 -8.32 -6.84
N LEU A 483 14.56 -7.23 -6.69
CA LEU A 483 14.62 -6.09 -7.59
C LEU A 483 14.40 -4.77 -6.84
N PRO A 484 15.50 -4.05 -6.53
CA PRO A 484 15.43 -2.84 -5.72
C PRO A 484 14.49 -1.76 -6.28
N GLY A 485 13.88 -0.99 -5.39
CA GLY A 485 13.22 0.27 -5.73
C GLY A 485 14.18 1.46 -5.81
N GLY A 486 13.63 2.66 -5.58
CA GLY A 486 14.39 3.91 -5.52
C GLY A 486 14.44 4.68 -6.84
N ALA A 487 14.86 5.95 -6.74
CA ALA A 487 14.79 6.93 -7.83
C ALA A 487 15.57 6.57 -9.10
N ARG A 488 16.55 5.65 -9.03
CA ARG A 488 17.33 5.19 -10.19
C ARG A 488 16.70 4.03 -10.96
N ILE A 489 15.90 3.19 -10.29
CA ILE A 489 15.41 1.92 -10.85
C ILE A 489 13.92 1.98 -11.14
N LEU A 490 13.15 2.70 -10.31
CA LEU A 490 11.70 2.89 -10.53
C LEU A 490 11.35 3.53 -11.88
N PRO A 491 12.15 4.44 -12.47
CA PRO A 491 11.89 4.94 -13.82
C PRO A 491 12.04 3.89 -14.93
N LEU A 492 12.61 2.70 -14.67
CA LEU A 492 12.85 1.66 -15.67
C LEU A 492 11.74 0.59 -15.73
N ARG A 493 10.61 0.79 -15.03
CA ARG A 493 9.56 -0.23 -14.85
C ARG A 493 8.88 -0.66 -16.15
N SER A 494 8.86 0.21 -17.15
CA SER A 494 8.37 -0.07 -18.51
C SER A 494 9.45 -0.62 -19.45
N ASN A 495 10.67 -0.87 -18.95
CA ASN A 495 11.85 -1.30 -19.70
C ASN A 495 12.47 -2.57 -19.09
N ILE A 496 11.85 -3.74 -19.33
CA ILE A 496 12.36 -5.01 -18.77
C ILE A 496 13.85 -5.26 -19.10
N PRO A 497 14.35 -5.02 -20.34
CA PRO A 497 15.76 -5.18 -20.63
C PRO A 497 16.70 -4.36 -19.75
N ALA A 498 16.35 -3.10 -19.46
CA ALA A 498 17.18 -2.21 -18.65
C ALA A 498 17.04 -2.51 -17.14
N ILE A 499 15.81 -2.74 -16.65
CA ILE A 499 15.59 -2.98 -15.23
C ILE A 499 16.17 -4.33 -14.78
N ALA A 500 16.27 -5.30 -15.70
CA ALA A 500 16.87 -6.60 -15.43
C ALA A 500 18.35 -6.51 -15.01
N GLU A 501 19.07 -5.45 -15.35
CA GLU A 501 20.44 -5.21 -14.88
C GLU A 501 20.57 -5.02 -13.37
N TYR A 502 19.45 -4.82 -12.67
CA TYR A 502 19.40 -4.65 -11.24
C TYR A 502 18.85 -5.88 -10.51
N ALA A 503 18.50 -6.96 -11.24
CA ALA A 503 18.01 -8.19 -10.63
C ALA A 503 19.07 -8.80 -9.70
N PHE A 504 18.71 -8.99 -8.43
CA PHE A 504 19.54 -9.49 -7.34
C PHE A 504 20.83 -8.70 -7.08
N SER A 505 20.96 -7.48 -7.61
CA SER A 505 22.23 -6.73 -7.54
C SER A 505 22.63 -6.29 -6.11
N ARG A 506 21.69 -6.31 -5.15
CA ARG A 506 21.96 -6.07 -3.73
C ARG A 506 22.55 -7.29 -3.01
N ILE A 507 22.42 -8.46 -3.62
CA ILE A 507 22.87 -9.74 -3.06
C ILE A 507 24.13 -10.19 -3.80
N ASP A 508 24.08 -10.16 -5.13
CA ASP A 508 25.16 -10.56 -6.02
C ASP A 508 25.17 -9.64 -7.26
N PRO A 509 26.06 -8.63 -7.29
CA PRO A 509 26.15 -7.68 -8.41
C PRO A 509 26.47 -8.32 -9.76
N ASP A 510 27.08 -9.51 -9.77
CA ASP A 510 27.42 -10.25 -10.99
C ASP A 510 26.27 -11.10 -11.52
N PHE A 511 25.16 -11.22 -10.78
CA PHE A 511 24.04 -12.08 -11.15
C PHE A 511 23.49 -11.81 -12.57
N PRO A 512 23.19 -10.57 -13.01
CA PRO A 512 22.62 -10.34 -14.34
C PRO A 512 23.56 -10.80 -15.46
N ARG A 513 24.87 -10.56 -15.30
CA ARG A 513 25.90 -10.99 -16.24
C ARG A 513 26.00 -12.51 -16.29
N ARG A 514 26.00 -13.18 -15.13
CA ARG A 514 26.02 -14.64 -15.01
C ARG A 514 24.81 -15.25 -15.69
N ALA A 515 23.61 -14.81 -15.34
CA ALA A 515 22.36 -15.34 -15.87
C ALA A 515 22.28 -15.26 -17.41
N ARG A 516 22.69 -14.13 -18.00
CA ARG A 516 22.76 -13.98 -19.47
C ARG A 516 23.77 -14.88 -20.16
N GLY A 517 24.90 -15.15 -19.49
CA GLY A 517 25.96 -16.02 -20.03
C GLY A 517 25.50 -17.47 -20.20
N GLU A 518 24.52 -17.90 -19.41
CA GLU A 518 24.02 -19.27 -19.36
C GLU A 518 22.92 -19.50 -20.40
N ARG A 519 23.32 -19.93 -21.60
CA ARG A 519 22.40 -20.16 -22.73
C ARG A 519 21.33 -21.24 -22.46
N GLY A 520 21.57 -22.14 -21.52
CA GLY A 520 20.61 -23.15 -21.07
C GLY A 520 19.60 -22.62 -20.05
N GLY A 521 19.71 -21.36 -19.63
CA GLY A 521 19.00 -20.82 -18.48
C GLY A 521 19.48 -21.42 -17.16
N GLY A 522 18.80 -21.06 -16.07
CA GLY A 522 19.16 -21.59 -14.76
C GLY A 522 18.11 -21.39 -13.69
N PHE A 523 18.48 -21.77 -12.48
CA PHE A 523 17.61 -21.87 -11.32
C PHE A 523 18.09 -20.98 -10.19
N VAL A 524 17.17 -20.50 -9.37
CA VAL A 524 17.45 -19.84 -8.10
C VAL A 524 16.95 -20.74 -6.97
N LEU A 525 17.76 -20.94 -5.93
CA LEU A 525 17.45 -21.81 -4.79
C LEU A 525 17.40 -21.02 -3.49
N GLU A 526 16.28 -21.13 -2.77
CA GLU A 526 15.91 -20.22 -1.69
C GLU A 526 15.42 -20.94 -0.43
N GLY A 527 15.52 -20.24 0.69
CA GLY A 527 15.01 -20.68 1.99
C GLY A 527 13.50 -20.47 2.13
N LEU A 528 13.08 -20.10 3.33
CA LEU A 528 11.70 -19.77 3.69
C LEU A 528 11.36 -18.33 3.29
N ASN A 529 10.11 -18.10 2.89
CA ASN A 529 9.47 -16.78 2.71
C ASN A 529 10.16 -15.94 1.61
N TYR A 530 10.31 -16.53 0.42
CA TYR A 530 10.88 -15.89 -0.76
C TYR A 530 9.88 -14.99 -1.50
N GLY A 531 10.24 -13.73 -1.71
CA GLY A 531 9.41 -12.76 -2.41
C GLY A 531 8.50 -11.96 -1.49
N GLN A 532 8.77 -11.93 -0.18
CA GLN A 532 8.00 -11.11 0.76
C GLN A 532 8.04 -9.62 0.38
N GLY A 533 6.91 -8.93 0.54
CA GLY A 533 6.86 -7.47 0.55
C GLY A 533 5.99 -6.86 -0.56
N SER A 534 6.60 -6.10 -1.47
CA SER A 534 5.86 -5.33 -2.49
C SER A 534 5.34 -6.25 -3.59
N SER A 535 4.13 -6.02 -4.09
CA SER A 535 3.49 -6.75 -5.21
C SER A 535 4.11 -6.49 -6.60
N ARG A 536 5.40 -6.15 -6.66
CA ARG A 536 6.10 -5.77 -7.89
C ARG A 536 6.38 -7.01 -8.73
N GLU A 537 5.59 -7.22 -9.78
CA GLU A 537 5.76 -8.34 -10.71
C GLU A 537 7.11 -8.35 -11.44
N HIS A 538 7.82 -7.21 -11.50
CA HIS A 538 9.17 -7.15 -12.07
C HIS A 538 10.16 -8.06 -11.32
N ALA A 539 9.91 -8.37 -10.05
CA ALA A 539 10.69 -9.35 -9.30
C ALA A 539 10.57 -10.77 -9.90
N ALA A 540 9.53 -11.05 -10.69
CA ALA A 540 9.40 -12.25 -11.50
C ALA A 540 9.86 -12.02 -12.96
N LEU A 541 9.44 -10.90 -13.57
CA LEU A 541 9.74 -10.61 -14.99
C LEU A 541 11.23 -10.41 -15.28
N ALA A 542 11.97 -9.72 -14.40
CA ALA A 542 13.39 -9.46 -14.62
C ALA A 542 14.23 -10.74 -14.55
N PRO A 543 14.11 -11.59 -13.51
CA PRO A 543 14.77 -12.90 -13.52
C PRO A 543 14.34 -13.77 -14.71
N MET A 544 13.05 -13.79 -15.05
CA MET A 544 12.55 -14.51 -16.22
C MET A 544 13.23 -14.04 -17.51
N TYR A 545 13.36 -12.73 -17.71
CA TYR A 545 14.01 -12.13 -18.88
C TYR A 545 15.50 -12.50 -18.97
N LEU A 546 16.19 -12.62 -17.84
CA LEU A 546 17.58 -13.04 -17.77
C LEU A 546 17.80 -14.55 -17.99
N GLY A 547 16.72 -15.33 -18.17
CA GLY A 547 16.81 -16.77 -18.44
C GLY A 547 16.58 -17.66 -17.21
N VAL A 548 16.14 -17.11 -16.07
CA VAL A 548 15.72 -17.93 -14.92
C VAL A 548 14.50 -18.77 -15.32
N GLN A 549 14.68 -20.09 -15.21
CA GLN A 549 13.68 -21.07 -15.61
C GLN A 549 12.70 -21.40 -14.48
N ALA A 550 13.21 -21.51 -13.25
CA ALA A 550 12.40 -21.74 -12.06
C ALA A 550 13.10 -21.21 -10.80
N VAL A 551 12.29 -20.92 -9.78
CA VAL A 551 12.75 -20.66 -8.41
C VAL A 551 12.30 -21.83 -7.54
N LEU A 552 13.23 -22.44 -6.81
CA LEU A 552 12.95 -23.49 -5.85
C LEU A 552 13.11 -22.91 -4.45
N ALA A 553 12.00 -22.71 -3.73
CA ALA A 553 11.99 -22.16 -2.38
C ALA A 553 11.33 -23.14 -1.41
N ARG A 554 11.69 -23.08 -0.12
CA ARG A 554 10.99 -23.85 0.92
C ARG A 554 9.59 -23.28 1.20
N SER A 555 9.42 -21.96 1.05
CA SER A 555 8.12 -21.28 1.00
C SER A 555 8.25 -19.94 0.29
N PHE A 556 7.15 -19.42 -0.26
CA PHE A 556 7.05 -18.08 -0.86
C PHE A 556 6.46 -17.10 0.15
#